data_AF-A0A957TW30-F1
#
_entry.id   AF-A0A957TW30-F1
#
_cell.length_a   1.000
_cell.length_b   1.000
_cell.length_c   1.000
_cell.angle_alpha   90.00
_cell.angle_beta   90.00
_cell.angle_gamma   90.00
#
_symmetry.space_group_name_H-M   'P 1'
#
loop_
_entity.id
_entity.type
_entity.pdbx_description
1 polymer ?
#
loop_
_entity_poly.entity_id
_entity_poly.type
_entity_poly.pdbx_seq_one_letter_code
_entity_poly.pdbx_strand_id
1 'polypeptide(L)'
;MTTTNPRILVVEDEPALQDTLEYNLVKQGYEVRVAKDGQSALTVAREFHPDLILLDVMLPGIDGFEVCRILRQEMNMPIIFLTAKAEEIDKIVGLEVGADDYLTKPFSIRELLARVKALLRRVRLVREELVTAASDQLQPEFPLERLSFGDLVIDLSRREVTARGTTFHLKPKEFDLLVFMARNRGIVLSRDLILERVWGWDYDGGSRTVDVHVRWLR
;
A
#
# COMPACT_ATOMS: atom_id res chain seq x y z
N MET A 1 13.63 -23.36 -1.28
CA MET A 1 13.20 -22.00 -1.71
C MET A 1 13.96 -21.01 -0.85
N THR A 2 14.88 -20.23 -1.42
CA THR A 2 15.55 -19.15 -0.69
C THR A 2 14.52 -18.07 -0.40
N THR A 3 14.04 -17.99 0.84
CA THR A 3 13.19 -16.88 1.28
C THR A 3 14.02 -15.60 1.23
N THR A 4 13.87 -14.81 0.18
CA THR A 4 14.45 -13.47 0.14
C THR A 4 13.79 -12.63 1.22
N ASN A 5 14.63 -11.95 2.02
CA ASN A 5 14.16 -11.02 3.03
C ASN A 5 13.44 -9.85 2.32
N PRO A 6 12.27 -9.41 2.81
CA PRO A 6 11.59 -8.26 2.22
C PRO A 6 12.48 -7.02 2.21
N ARG A 7 12.43 -6.27 1.12
CA ARG A 7 13.21 -5.06 0.89
C ARG A 7 12.45 -3.83 1.35
N ILE A 8 13.06 -3.01 2.20
CA ILE A 8 12.45 -1.78 2.69
C ILE A 8 13.35 -0.59 2.34
N LEU A 9 12.77 0.42 1.69
CA LEU A 9 13.42 1.70 1.49
C LEU A 9 12.94 2.69 2.56
N VAL A 10 13.87 3.27 3.30
CA VAL A 10 13.61 4.35 4.25
C VAL A 10 14.03 5.67 3.63
N VAL A 11 13.11 6.63 3.55
CA VAL A 11 13.35 7.95 3.01
C VAL A 11 13.08 8.98 4.10
N GLU A 12 14.15 9.54 4.65
CA GLU A 12 14.14 10.39 5.84
C GLU A 12 15.38 11.29 5.80
N ASP A 13 15.23 12.60 6.00
CA ASP A 13 16.35 13.54 5.94
C ASP A 13 17.06 13.72 7.28
N GLU A 14 16.40 13.42 8.41
CA GLU A 14 17.00 13.44 9.74
C GLU A 14 17.88 12.20 10.00
N PRO A 15 19.23 12.32 10.09
CA PRO A 15 20.11 11.16 10.19
C PRO A 15 19.85 10.28 11.41
N ALA A 16 19.55 10.90 12.56
CA ALA A 16 19.30 10.16 13.80
C ALA A 16 18.06 9.26 13.71
N LEU A 17 16.99 9.75 13.06
CA LEU A 17 15.79 8.96 12.84
C LEU A 17 16.05 7.90 11.77
N GLN A 18 16.70 8.24 10.67
CA GLN A 18 17.09 7.29 9.62
C GLN A 18 17.89 6.11 10.19
N ASP A 19 18.95 6.37 10.97
CA ASP A 19 19.78 5.35 11.63
C ASP A 19 18.95 4.45 12.57
N THR A 20 18.05 5.08 13.34
CA THR A 20 17.17 4.36 14.25
C THR A 20 16.22 3.43 13.50
N LEU A 21 15.64 3.90 12.39
CA LEU A 21 14.74 3.11 11.55
C LEU A 21 15.48 1.94 10.90
N GLU A 22 16.63 2.21 10.27
CA GLU A 22 17.46 1.20 9.62
C GLU A 22 17.88 0.12 10.61
N TYR A 23 18.44 0.49 11.76
CA TYR A 23 18.86 -0.46 12.79
C TYR A 23 17.71 -1.40 13.22
N ASN A 24 16.53 -0.84 13.50
CA ASN A 24 15.41 -1.63 13.97
C ASN A 24 14.82 -2.54 12.88
N LEU A 25 14.77 -2.09 11.63
CA LEU A 25 14.28 -2.89 10.50
C LEU A 25 15.25 -4.01 10.12
N VAL A 26 16.56 -3.74 10.08
CA VAL A 26 17.60 -4.76 9.88
C VAL A 26 17.54 -5.81 10.98
N LYS A 27 17.34 -5.39 12.24
CA LYS A 27 17.16 -6.32 13.38
C LYS A 27 15.93 -7.22 13.25
N GLN A 28 14.90 -6.81 12.51
CA GLN A 28 13.74 -7.64 12.16
C GLN A 28 13.98 -8.57 10.97
N GLY A 29 15.18 -8.52 10.36
CA GLY A 29 15.56 -9.37 9.24
C GLY A 29 15.16 -8.83 7.86
N TYR A 30 14.85 -7.54 7.74
CA TYR A 30 14.60 -6.91 6.44
C TYR A 30 15.90 -6.49 5.75
N GLU A 31 15.91 -6.51 4.42
CA GLU A 31 16.97 -5.86 3.63
C GLU A 31 16.60 -4.37 3.53
N VAL A 32 17.45 -3.48 4.02
CA VAL A 32 17.13 -2.05 4.12
C VAL A 32 18.08 -1.22 3.27
N ARG A 33 17.54 -0.24 2.56
CA ARG A 33 18.30 0.88 2.01
C ARG A 33 17.72 2.19 2.49
N VAL A 34 18.57 3.21 2.54
CA VAL A 34 18.20 4.55 2.99
C VAL A 34 18.37 5.58 1.88
N ALA A 35 17.55 6.62 1.90
CA ALA A 35 17.64 7.81 1.07
C ALA A 35 17.33 9.05 1.93
N LYS A 36 18.03 10.15 1.66
CA LYS A 36 17.97 11.37 2.49
C LYS A 36 17.19 12.53 1.86
N ASP A 37 16.78 12.36 0.61
CA ASP A 37 16.06 13.37 -0.17
C ASP A 37 15.21 12.68 -1.25
N GLY A 38 14.26 13.41 -1.84
CA GLY A 38 13.34 12.82 -2.81
C GLY A 38 14.03 12.33 -4.09
N GLN A 39 15.12 12.97 -4.53
CA GLN A 39 15.82 12.57 -5.75
C GLN A 39 16.55 11.24 -5.57
N SER A 40 17.27 11.07 -4.46
CA SER A 40 17.90 9.82 -4.07
C SER A 40 16.86 8.73 -3.80
N ALA A 41 15.70 9.05 -3.23
CA ALA A 41 14.62 8.11 -3.04
C ALA A 41 14.15 7.47 -4.36
N LEU A 42 13.94 8.28 -5.40
CA LEU A 42 13.54 7.78 -6.72
C LEU A 42 14.61 6.90 -7.36
N THR A 43 15.89 7.31 -7.29
CA THR A 43 17.01 6.52 -7.81
C THR A 43 17.13 5.18 -7.08
N VAL A 44 17.16 5.21 -5.75
CA VAL A 44 17.30 4.00 -4.93
C VAL A 44 16.10 3.07 -5.13
N ALA A 45 14.87 3.59 -5.19
CA ALA A 45 13.68 2.78 -5.41
C ALA A 45 13.74 1.99 -6.73
N ARG A 46 14.18 2.64 -7.81
CA ARG A 46 14.31 2.00 -9.14
C ARG A 46 15.39 0.92 -9.19
N GLU A 47 16.48 1.09 -8.46
CA GLU A 47 17.57 0.10 -8.41
C GLU A 47 17.27 -1.04 -7.44
N PHE A 48 16.68 -0.71 -6.29
CA PHE A 48 16.50 -1.63 -5.17
C PHE A 48 15.23 -2.48 -5.31
N HIS A 49 14.21 -1.95 -6.00
CA HIS A 49 12.87 -2.52 -6.09
C HIS A 49 12.31 -2.92 -4.72
N PRO A 50 12.02 -1.93 -3.84
CA PRO A 50 11.56 -2.20 -2.48
C PRO A 50 10.17 -2.85 -2.48
N ASP A 51 9.96 -3.75 -1.51
CA ASP A 51 8.64 -4.32 -1.20
C ASP A 51 7.80 -3.37 -0.33
N LEU A 52 8.40 -2.38 0.32
CA LEU A 52 7.73 -1.32 1.10
C LEU A 52 8.61 -0.07 1.19
N ILE A 53 7.99 1.11 1.19
CA ILE A 53 8.68 2.38 1.46
C ILE A 53 8.15 3.04 2.73
N LEU A 54 9.07 3.47 3.60
CA LEU A 54 8.81 4.48 4.64
C LEU A 54 9.25 5.83 4.09
N LEU A 55 8.34 6.79 4.03
CA LEU A 55 8.56 8.05 3.31
C LEU A 55 8.23 9.25 4.19
N ASP A 56 9.21 10.06 4.56
CA ASP A 56 8.92 11.38 5.12
C ASP A 56 8.21 12.24 4.07
N VAL A 57 7.20 12.96 4.51
CA VAL A 57 6.51 13.99 3.74
C VAL A 57 7.43 15.20 3.52
N MET A 58 8.16 15.61 4.54
CA MET A 58 8.92 16.87 4.56
C MET A 58 10.38 16.65 4.14
N LEU A 59 10.60 16.27 2.88
CA LEU A 59 11.95 16.09 2.34
C LEU A 59 12.52 17.37 1.73
N PRO A 60 13.85 17.55 1.75
CA PRO A 60 14.50 18.63 1.01
C PRO A 60 14.41 18.40 -0.50
N GLY A 61 14.13 19.48 -1.23
CA GLY A 61 14.01 19.45 -2.69
C GLY A 61 12.64 18.96 -3.14
N ILE A 62 12.56 17.68 -3.56
CA ILE A 62 11.29 17.04 -3.93
C ILE A 62 10.66 16.51 -2.66
N ASP A 63 9.44 16.97 -2.33
CA ASP A 63 8.70 16.52 -1.16
C ASP A 63 8.22 15.06 -1.30
N GLY A 64 7.84 14.45 -0.17
CA GLY A 64 7.42 13.05 -0.14
C GLY A 64 6.14 12.78 -0.93
N PHE A 65 5.23 13.76 -1.06
CA PHE A 65 4.01 13.57 -1.85
C PHE A 65 4.32 13.43 -3.34
N GLU A 66 5.21 14.28 -3.86
CA GLU A 66 5.63 14.22 -5.25
C GLU A 66 6.46 12.96 -5.54
N VAL A 67 7.35 12.55 -4.61
CA VAL A 67 8.04 11.25 -4.69
C VAL A 67 7.04 10.10 -4.80
N CYS A 68 6.03 10.07 -3.92
CA CYS A 68 4.99 9.05 -3.93
C CYS A 68 4.22 9.05 -5.26
N ARG A 69 3.83 10.23 -5.77
CA ARG A 69 3.12 10.37 -7.05
C ARG A 69 3.92 9.77 -8.21
N ILE A 70 5.22 10.05 -8.28
CA ILE A 70 6.10 9.51 -9.33
C ILE A 70 6.24 7.99 -9.18
N LEU A 71 6.54 7.50 -7.97
CA LEU A 71 6.70 6.05 -7.75
C LEU A 71 5.42 5.27 -8.02
N ARG A 72 4.25 5.84 -7.73
CA ARG A 72 2.95 5.22 -8.05
C ARG A 72 2.69 5.02 -9.54
N GLN A 73 3.33 5.80 -10.41
CA GLN A 73 3.25 5.60 -11.86
C GLN A 73 4.17 4.48 -12.35
N GLU A 74 5.21 4.14 -11.57
CA GLU A 74 6.27 3.21 -11.98
C GLU A 74 6.16 1.85 -11.29
N MET A 75 5.62 1.81 -10.06
CA MET A 75 5.65 0.62 -9.21
C MET A 75 4.49 0.57 -8.22
N ASN A 76 4.12 -0.67 -7.84
CA ASN A 76 3.00 -0.96 -6.97
C ASN A 76 3.48 -1.66 -5.69
N MET A 77 3.92 -0.86 -4.71
CA MET A 77 4.34 -1.33 -3.40
C MET A 77 3.71 -0.49 -2.28
N PRO A 78 3.51 -1.05 -1.08
CA PRO A 78 3.06 -0.28 0.08
C PRO A 78 3.95 0.93 0.39
N ILE A 79 3.34 2.10 0.62
CA ILE A 79 4.03 3.32 1.10
C ILE A 79 3.37 3.76 2.41
N ILE A 80 4.19 3.86 3.47
CA ILE A 80 3.82 4.47 4.75
C ILE A 80 4.42 5.88 4.80
N PHE A 81 3.57 6.89 4.90
CA PHE A 81 4.04 8.26 5.14
C PHE A 81 4.41 8.47 6.61
N LEU A 82 5.57 9.07 6.85
CA LEU A 82 5.97 9.60 8.14
C LEU A 82 5.67 11.10 8.12
N THR A 83 4.83 11.61 9.03
CA THR A 83 4.39 13.01 8.98
C THR A 83 4.45 13.69 10.34
N ALA A 84 4.96 14.92 10.41
CA ALA A 84 4.88 15.76 11.62
C ALA A 84 3.53 16.50 11.74
N LYS A 85 2.73 16.54 10.68
CA LYS A 85 1.47 17.28 10.62
C LYS A 85 0.30 16.31 10.71
N ALA A 86 -0.41 16.39 11.84
CA ALA A 86 -1.64 15.64 12.08
C ALA A 86 -2.88 16.29 11.43
N GLU A 87 -2.73 17.43 10.75
CA GLU A 87 -3.85 18.22 10.21
C GLU A 87 -4.49 17.60 8.96
N GLU A 88 -5.78 17.87 8.81
CA GLU A 88 -6.70 17.29 7.81
C GLU A 88 -6.29 17.53 6.35
N ILE A 89 -5.51 18.59 6.07
CA ILE A 89 -5.12 18.98 4.70
C ILE A 89 -4.09 18.02 4.10
N ASP A 90 -3.09 17.60 4.88
CA ASP A 90 -2.07 16.64 4.45
C ASP A 90 -2.64 15.22 4.34
N LYS A 91 -3.67 14.92 5.15
CA LYS A 91 -4.48 13.70 4.99
C LYS A 91 -5.22 13.71 3.66
N ILE A 92 -5.84 14.81 3.25
CA ILE A 92 -6.55 14.90 1.95
C ILE A 92 -5.59 14.75 0.76
N VAL A 93 -4.42 15.40 0.79
CA VAL A 93 -3.42 15.28 -0.29
C VAL A 93 -2.84 13.87 -0.34
N GLY A 94 -2.48 13.30 0.80
CA GLY A 94 -2.01 11.93 0.85
C GLY A 94 -3.07 10.90 0.41
N LEU A 95 -4.34 11.17 0.71
CA LEU A 95 -5.48 10.41 0.21
C LEU A 95 -5.60 10.48 -1.31
N GLU A 96 -5.33 11.64 -1.92
CA GLU A 96 -5.34 11.83 -3.37
C GLU A 96 -4.15 11.15 -4.09
N VAL A 97 -2.99 11.08 -3.42
CA VAL A 97 -1.77 10.49 -3.97
C VAL A 97 -1.76 8.96 -3.83
N GLY A 98 -2.48 8.40 -2.84
CA GLY A 98 -2.70 6.96 -2.70
C GLY A 98 -1.69 6.25 -1.81
N ALA A 99 -1.39 6.83 -0.65
CA ALA A 99 -0.61 6.12 0.38
C ALA A 99 -1.41 4.98 1.02
N ASP A 100 -0.71 3.97 1.50
CA ASP A 100 -1.35 2.81 2.13
C ASP A 100 -1.58 3.01 3.63
N ASP A 101 -0.73 3.81 4.28
CA ASP A 101 -0.80 4.13 5.71
C ASP A 101 -0.07 5.46 6.03
N TYR A 102 -0.36 6.03 7.21
CA TYR A 102 0.29 7.21 7.77
C TYR A 102 0.74 6.93 9.20
N LEU A 103 1.89 7.51 9.57
CA LEU A 103 2.40 7.46 10.92
C LEU A 103 2.85 8.86 11.35
N THR A 104 2.17 9.40 12.36
CA THR A 104 2.45 10.74 12.89
C THR A 104 3.69 10.75 13.79
N LYS A 105 4.61 11.66 13.55
CA LYS A 105 5.78 11.93 14.40
C LYS A 105 5.33 12.76 15.63
N PRO A 106 5.78 12.42 16.85
CA PRO A 106 6.63 11.29 17.21
C PRO A 106 5.84 9.97 17.29
N PHE A 107 6.43 8.89 16.78
CA PHE A 107 5.82 7.55 16.79
C PHE A 107 6.63 6.52 17.57
N SER A 108 5.97 5.42 17.95
CA SER A 108 6.65 4.28 18.54
C SER A 108 7.26 3.38 17.47
N ILE A 109 8.53 2.95 17.66
CA ILE A 109 9.14 1.90 16.81
C ILE A 109 8.30 0.62 16.80
N ARG A 110 7.67 0.27 17.92
CA ARG A 110 6.79 -0.91 17.99
C ARG A 110 5.58 -0.78 17.06
N GLU A 111 5.00 0.41 17.00
CA GLU A 111 3.85 0.69 16.14
C GLU A 111 4.25 0.63 14.66
N LEU A 112 5.34 1.32 14.29
CA LEU A 112 5.88 1.27 12.94
C LEU A 112 6.13 -0.18 12.47
N LEU A 113 6.81 -0.99 13.28
CA LEU A 113 7.13 -2.38 12.93
C LEU A 113 5.86 -3.24 12.77
N ALA A 114 4.82 -2.97 13.59
CA ALA A 114 3.54 -3.66 13.45
C ALA A 114 2.86 -3.32 12.11
N ARG A 115 2.85 -2.04 11.72
CA ARG A 115 2.29 -1.56 10.44
C ARG A 115 3.06 -2.12 9.24
N VAL A 116 4.39 -2.06 9.26
CA VAL A 116 5.27 -2.67 8.25
C VAL A 116 4.96 -4.16 8.09
N LYS A 117 4.90 -4.90 9.20
CA LYS A 117 4.61 -6.34 9.17
C LYS A 117 3.21 -6.63 8.61
N ALA A 118 2.20 -5.83 8.99
CA ALA A 118 0.84 -5.98 8.50
C ALA A 118 0.74 -5.76 6.98
N LEU A 119 1.37 -4.71 6.46
CA LEU A 119 1.39 -4.41 5.02
C LEU A 119 2.15 -5.46 4.21
N LEU A 120 3.35 -5.85 4.65
CA LEU A 120 4.13 -6.89 3.97
C LEU A 120 3.44 -8.26 4.00
N ARG A 121 2.77 -8.62 5.11
CA ARG A 121 1.96 -9.85 5.18
C ARG A 121 0.79 -9.81 4.19
N ARG A 122 0.14 -8.66 4.04
CA ARG A 122 -0.96 -8.48 3.07
C ARG A 122 -0.48 -8.71 1.64
N VAL A 123 0.69 -8.20 1.28
CA VAL A 123 1.31 -8.43 -0.03
C VAL A 123 1.70 -9.90 -0.21
N ARG A 124 2.23 -10.54 0.84
CA ARG A 124 2.59 -11.98 0.80
C ARG A 124 1.39 -12.90 0.69
N LEU A 125 0.30 -12.68 1.41
CA LEU A 125 -0.90 -13.53 1.32
C LEU A 125 -1.48 -13.51 -0.11
N VAL A 126 -1.49 -12.34 -0.75
CA VAL A 126 -1.84 -12.21 -2.18
C VAL A 126 -0.86 -13.02 -3.06
N ARG A 127 0.44 -12.97 -2.79
CA ARG A 127 1.47 -13.72 -3.55
C ARG A 127 1.48 -15.22 -3.27
N GLU A 128 1.17 -15.67 -2.06
CA GLU A 128 1.19 -17.08 -1.66
C GLU A 128 -0.07 -17.80 -2.17
N GLU A 129 -1.25 -17.17 -2.14
CA GLU A 129 -2.46 -17.65 -2.81
C GLU A 129 -2.23 -17.87 -4.33
N LEU A 130 -1.38 -17.03 -4.96
CA LEU A 130 -0.95 -17.18 -6.36
C LEU A 130 0.00 -18.36 -6.62
N VAL A 131 0.82 -18.76 -5.65
CA VAL A 131 1.90 -19.76 -5.83
C VAL A 131 1.45 -21.18 -5.46
N THR A 132 0.60 -21.36 -4.45
CA THR A 132 0.00 -22.68 -4.15
C THR A 132 -0.96 -23.17 -5.24
N ALA A 133 -1.41 -22.31 -6.14
CA ALA A 133 -2.22 -22.68 -7.30
C ALA A 133 -1.42 -23.30 -8.47
N ALA A 134 -0.08 -23.27 -8.42
CA ALA A 134 0.77 -23.67 -9.56
C ALA A 134 1.48 -25.02 -9.40
N SER A 135 1.31 -25.74 -8.29
CA SER A 135 2.16 -26.91 -7.96
C SER A 135 1.46 -28.18 -7.48
N ASP A 136 0.22 -28.45 -7.92
CA ASP A 136 -0.24 -29.83 -7.94
C ASP A 136 -1.12 -30.15 -9.15
N GLN A 137 -0.64 -31.14 -9.93
CA GLN A 137 -1.41 -31.82 -10.94
C GLN A 137 -2.46 -32.69 -10.24
N LEU A 138 -3.66 -32.14 -10.03
CA LEU A 138 -4.93 -32.87 -9.90
C LEU A 138 -6.01 -31.79 -9.95
N GLN A 139 -6.98 -31.94 -10.84
CA GLN A 139 -8.14 -31.04 -10.89
C GLN A 139 -8.79 -30.94 -9.49
N PRO A 140 -9.16 -29.72 -9.07
CA PRO A 140 -10.51 -29.59 -8.55
C PRO A 140 -11.24 -28.36 -9.13
N GLU A 141 -12.56 -28.51 -9.25
CA GLU A 141 -13.57 -27.49 -9.54
C GLU A 141 -13.60 -26.38 -8.47
N PHE A 142 -12.61 -25.50 -8.41
CA PHE A 142 -12.73 -24.23 -7.71
C PHE A 142 -12.20 -23.10 -8.61
N PRO A 143 -13.04 -22.10 -8.94
CA PRO A 143 -12.73 -21.15 -10.00
C PRO A 143 -11.64 -20.18 -9.55
N LEU A 144 -10.72 -19.85 -10.46
CA LEU A 144 -9.93 -18.61 -10.44
C LEU A 144 -10.84 -17.49 -9.89
N GLU A 145 -10.52 -16.92 -8.72
CA GLU A 145 -11.41 -16.08 -7.91
C GLU A 145 -11.69 -14.75 -8.64
N ARG A 146 -12.55 -14.80 -9.67
CA ARG A 146 -12.95 -13.68 -10.51
C ARG A 146 -14.36 -13.26 -10.14
N LEU A 147 -14.52 -11.98 -9.80
CA LEU A 147 -15.83 -11.40 -9.56
C LEU A 147 -16.29 -10.69 -10.83
N SER A 148 -17.41 -11.13 -11.40
CA SER A 148 -17.94 -10.59 -12.66
C SER A 148 -19.27 -9.85 -12.45
N PHE A 149 -19.37 -8.63 -12.97
CA PHE A 149 -20.53 -7.76 -12.90
C PHE A 149 -20.78 -7.08 -14.25
N GLY A 150 -21.54 -7.75 -15.13
CA GLY A 150 -21.70 -7.29 -16.51
C GLY A 150 -20.34 -7.25 -17.22
N ASP A 151 -19.95 -6.08 -17.74
CA ASP A 151 -18.68 -5.88 -18.44
C ASP A 151 -17.48 -5.67 -17.50
N LEU A 152 -17.70 -5.67 -16.18
CA LEU A 152 -16.66 -5.55 -15.16
C LEU A 152 -16.22 -6.96 -14.70
N VAL A 153 -14.92 -7.22 -14.75
CA VAL A 153 -14.27 -8.44 -14.25
C VAL A 153 -13.16 -8.02 -13.31
N ILE A 154 -13.21 -8.49 -12.06
CA ILE A 154 -12.17 -8.27 -11.07
C ILE A 154 -11.42 -9.58 -10.89
N ASP A 155 -10.15 -9.59 -11.27
CA ASP A 155 -9.23 -10.69 -11.03
C ASP A 155 -8.55 -10.49 -9.68
N LEU A 156 -9.03 -11.21 -8.66
CA LEU A 156 -8.52 -11.08 -7.29
C LEU A 156 -7.08 -11.55 -7.19
N SER A 157 -6.71 -12.55 -7.98
CA SER A 157 -5.38 -13.13 -8.02
C SER A 157 -4.39 -12.14 -8.63
N ARG A 158 -4.70 -11.57 -9.79
CA ARG A 158 -3.80 -10.63 -10.50
C ARG A 158 -3.89 -9.20 -9.99
N ARG A 159 -4.87 -8.91 -9.12
CA ARG A 159 -5.25 -7.54 -8.73
C ARG A 159 -5.49 -6.64 -9.95
N GLU A 160 -6.12 -7.20 -10.97
CA GLU A 160 -6.44 -6.53 -12.22
C GLU A 160 -7.95 -6.36 -12.34
N VAL A 161 -8.36 -5.25 -12.93
CA VAL A 161 -9.77 -4.97 -13.18
C VAL A 161 -9.94 -4.75 -14.67
N THR A 162 -10.76 -5.57 -15.32
CA THR A 162 -11.15 -5.35 -16.71
C THR A 162 -12.56 -4.77 -16.73
N ALA A 163 -12.76 -3.62 -17.36
CA ALA A 163 -14.08 -3.07 -17.60
C ALA A 163 -14.25 -2.73 -19.09
N ARG A 164 -15.31 -3.24 -19.72
CA ARG A 164 -15.61 -2.99 -21.15
C ARG A 164 -14.45 -3.36 -22.08
N GLY A 165 -13.74 -4.44 -21.75
CA GLY A 165 -12.59 -4.94 -22.53
C GLY A 165 -11.27 -4.22 -22.27
N THR A 166 -11.23 -3.16 -21.45
CA THR A 166 -10.00 -2.46 -21.07
C THR A 166 -9.54 -2.89 -19.69
N THR A 167 -8.25 -3.18 -19.53
CA THR A 167 -7.65 -3.54 -18.23
C THR A 167 -7.11 -2.29 -17.54
N PHE A 168 -7.47 -2.14 -16.27
CA PHE A 168 -7.11 -1.05 -15.37
C PHE A 168 -6.24 -1.57 -14.24
N HIS A 169 -5.18 -0.82 -13.94
CA HIS A 169 -4.36 -1.02 -12.74
C HIS A 169 -4.78 0.00 -11.70
N LEU A 170 -5.64 -0.44 -10.77
CA LEU A 170 -6.09 0.39 -9.66
C LEU A 170 -5.00 0.48 -8.58
N LYS A 171 -4.98 1.61 -7.85
CA LYS A 171 -4.14 1.72 -6.66
C LYS A 171 -4.59 0.69 -5.61
N PRO A 172 -3.72 0.28 -4.66
CA PRO A 172 -4.05 -0.77 -3.70
C PRO A 172 -5.39 -0.57 -2.98
N LYS A 173 -5.61 0.61 -2.38
CA LYS A 173 -6.84 0.93 -1.65
C LYS A 173 -8.07 1.06 -2.55
N GLU A 174 -7.93 1.53 -3.78
CA GLU A 174 -9.02 1.56 -4.76
C GLU A 174 -9.44 0.13 -5.12
N PHE A 175 -8.47 -0.75 -5.39
CA PHE A 175 -8.72 -2.15 -5.64
C PHE A 175 -9.39 -2.83 -4.44
N ASP A 176 -8.86 -2.62 -3.23
CA ASP A 176 -9.39 -3.23 -2.02
C ASP A 176 -10.81 -2.73 -1.72
N LEU A 177 -11.08 -1.44 -1.94
CA LEU A 177 -12.42 -0.86 -1.85
C LEU A 177 -13.36 -1.50 -2.87
N LEU A 178 -12.95 -1.60 -4.13
CA LEU A 178 -13.74 -2.20 -5.18
C LEU A 178 -14.07 -3.67 -4.85
N VAL A 179 -13.11 -4.44 -4.37
CA VAL A 179 -13.30 -5.82 -3.93
C VAL A 179 -14.25 -5.90 -2.75
N PHE A 180 -14.09 -5.03 -1.76
CA PHE A 180 -14.98 -4.99 -0.60
C PHE A 180 -16.42 -4.67 -1.01
N MET A 181 -16.63 -3.70 -1.90
CA MET A 181 -17.95 -3.36 -2.44
C MET A 181 -18.52 -4.49 -3.30
N ALA A 182 -17.69 -5.13 -4.14
CA ALA A 182 -18.07 -6.23 -5.00
C ALA A 182 -18.53 -7.47 -4.22
N ARG A 183 -17.80 -7.83 -3.16
CA ARG A 183 -18.16 -8.94 -2.26
C ARG A 183 -19.41 -8.66 -1.43
N ASN A 184 -19.74 -7.39 -1.18
CA ASN A 184 -20.94 -6.96 -0.47
C ASN A 184 -22.00 -6.37 -1.41
N ARG A 185 -22.06 -6.83 -2.67
CA ARG A 185 -23.00 -6.32 -3.66
C ARG A 185 -24.45 -6.41 -3.16
N GLY A 186 -25.19 -5.32 -3.34
CA GLY A 186 -26.60 -5.23 -2.95
C GLY A 186 -26.83 -4.87 -1.49
N ILE A 187 -25.77 -4.67 -0.71
CA ILE A 187 -25.83 -4.25 0.69
C ILE A 187 -25.49 -2.76 0.79
N VAL A 188 -26.26 -2.02 1.59
CA VAL A 188 -25.93 -0.63 1.94
C VAL A 188 -24.79 -0.66 2.96
N LEU A 189 -23.62 -0.16 2.58
CA LEU A 189 -22.44 -0.09 3.43
C LEU A 189 -22.30 1.33 4.00
N SER A 190 -22.14 1.45 5.32
CA SER A 190 -21.83 2.74 5.94
C SER A 190 -20.38 3.14 5.66
N ARG A 191 -20.09 4.45 5.72
CA ARG A 191 -18.72 4.95 5.54
C ARG A 191 -17.77 4.37 6.57
N ASP A 192 -18.19 4.33 7.83
CA ASP A 192 -17.36 3.83 8.94
C ASP A 192 -17.04 2.35 8.76
N LEU A 193 -17.99 1.55 8.29
CA LEU A 193 -17.75 0.13 8.01
C LEU A 193 -16.76 -0.07 6.85
N ILE A 194 -16.89 0.71 5.78
CA ILE A 194 -15.93 0.67 4.67
C ILE A 194 -14.54 1.08 5.15
N LEU A 195 -14.47 2.16 5.94
CA LEU A 195 -13.23 2.68 6.50
C LEU A 195 -12.54 1.62 7.36
N GLU A 196 -13.27 1.04 8.31
CA GLU A 196 -12.80 -0.01 9.20
C GLU A 196 -12.28 -1.23 8.43
N ARG A 197 -13.00 -1.67 7.40
CA ARG A 197 -12.68 -2.92 6.68
C ARG A 197 -11.64 -2.77 5.59
N VAL A 198 -11.49 -1.60 5.00
CA VAL A 198 -10.55 -1.35 3.90
C VAL A 198 -9.29 -0.61 4.39
N TRP A 199 -9.42 0.31 5.34
CA TRP A 199 -8.29 1.06 5.93
C TRP A 199 -7.83 0.51 7.28
N GLY A 200 -8.74 0.00 8.12
CA GLY A 200 -8.44 -0.56 9.44
C GLY A 200 -8.97 0.29 10.59
N TRP A 201 -9.05 -0.28 11.79
CA TRP A 201 -9.54 0.38 13.01
C TRP A 201 -8.67 1.56 13.48
N ASP A 202 -7.37 1.53 13.16
CA ASP A 202 -6.40 2.54 13.60
C ASP A 202 -6.29 3.73 12.62
N TYR A 203 -7.19 3.81 11.63
CA TYR A 203 -7.18 4.87 10.63
C TYR A 203 -7.86 6.14 11.17
N ASP A 204 -7.07 7.18 11.41
CA ASP A 204 -7.49 8.47 11.98
C ASP A 204 -7.89 9.52 10.92
N GLY A 205 -7.94 9.12 9.65
CA GLY A 205 -8.43 9.96 8.57
C GLY A 205 -9.96 9.94 8.55
N GLY A 206 -10.57 11.12 8.45
CA GLY A 206 -12.03 11.22 8.43
C GLY A 206 -12.69 10.34 7.36
N SER A 207 -13.94 9.93 7.61
CA SER A 207 -14.74 9.06 6.73
C SER A 207 -14.90 9.57 5.29
N ARG A 208 -14.53 10.83 5.02
CA ARG A 208 -14.53 11.47 3.69
C ARG A 208 -13.56 10.81 2.70
N THR A 209 -12.54 10.09 3.16
CA THR A 209 -11.66 9.33 2.25
C THR A 209 -12.42 8.33 1.38
N VAL A 210 -13.46 7.71 1.95
CA VAL A 210 -14.29 6.72 1.26
C VAL A 210 -14.96 7.37 0.06
N ASP A 211 -15.48 8.59 0.23
CA ASP A 211 -16.18 9.30 -0.85
C ASP A 211 -15.24 9.62 -2.03
N VAL A 212 -13.99 9.99 -1.74
CA VAL A 212 -12.95 10.26 -2.77
C VAL A 212 -12.61 8.98 -3.54
N HIS A 213 -12.34 7.88 -2.85
CA HIS A 213 -12.00 6.62 -3.50
C HIS A 213 -13.19 6.03 -4.28
N VAL A 214 -14.42 6.17 -3.77
CA VAL A 214 -15.63 5.82 -4.54
C VAL A 214 -15.77 6.68 -5.79
N ARG A 215 -15.43 7.98 -5.72
CA ARG A 215 -15.46 8.87 -6.88
C ARG A 215 -14.46 8.44 -7.96
N TRP A 216 -13.27 7.96 -7.59
CA TRP A 216 -12.28 7.47 -8.56
C TRP A 216 -12.66 6.14 -9.21
N LEU A 217 -13.39 5.28 -8.49
CA LEU A 217 -13.90 4.02 -9.03
C LEU A 217 -15.05 4.21 -10.03
N ARG A 218 -15.70 5.38 -10.05
CA ARG A 218 -16.81 5.72 -10.95
C ARG A 218 -16.33 6.38 -12.23
#